data_AF-A0A2E0RWR9-F1
#
_entry.id   AF-A0A2E0RWR9-F1
#
_cell.length_a   1.000
_cell.length_b   1.000
_cell.length_c   1.000
_cell.angle_alpha   90.00
_cell.angle_beta   90.00
_cell.angle_gamma   90.00
#
_symmetry.space_group_name_H-M   'P 1'
#
loop_
_entity.id
_entity.type
_entity.pdbx_description
1 polymer ?
#
loop_
_entity_poly.entity_id
_entity_poly.type
_entity_poly.pdbx_seq_one_letter_code
_entity_poly.pdbx_strand_id
1 'polypeptide(L)'
;ADDDGDYDRPGAAIYPALLEPLYEAALDPVLGPVVEAGVSVRGIGGASIVDKDLRTLLGDDVEGPFSVQYCGTGDLDACRDALWEAVATVADELAAEYGDDTSAWLVEGRRSMFTPGLIPDDFRATNRPTFQQVIEFANN
;
A
#
# COMPACT_ATOMS: atom_id res chain seq x y z
N ALA A 1 -8.13 -14.89 13.89
CA ALA A 1 -8.39 -15.91 12.87
C ALA A 1 -9.32 -16.90 13.51
N ASP A 2 -10.50 -17.03 12.92
CA ASP A 2 -11.49 -18.08 13.18
C ASP A 2 -11.28 -19.30 12.27
N ASP A 3 -10.20 -19.31 11.49
CA ASP A 3 -9.75 -20.37 10.59
C ASP A 3 -10.74 -20.70 9.46
N ASP A 4 -11.61 -19.77 9.08
CA ASP A 4 -12.51 -19.90 7.93
C ASP A 4 -11.78 -19.74 6.58
N GLY A 5 -10.66 -19.04 6.63
CA GLY A 5 -9.70 -18.89 5.57
C GLY A 5 -9.62 -17.51 4.93
N ASP A 6 -10.45 -16.59 5.36
CA ASP A 6 -10.40 -15.18 4.98
C ASP A 6 -9.49 -14.40 5.94
N TYR A 7 -9.19 -13.16 5.57
CA TYR A 7 -8.70 -12.19 6.54
C TYR A 7 -9.86 -11.71 7.41
N ASP A 8 -9.70 -11.71 8.73
CA ASP A 8 -10.73 -11.30 9.71
C ASP A 8 -11.16 -9.80 9.62
N ARG A 9 -10.57 -9.01 8.71
CA ARG A 9 -10.80 -7.56 8.60
C ARG A 9 -10.80 -7.10 7.15
N PRO A 10 -11.65 -6.11 6.81
CA PRO A 10 -11.82 -5.63 5.44
C PRO A 10 -10.63 -4.84 4.91
N GLY A 11 -9.70 -4.44 5.77
CA GLY A 11 -8.46 -3.77 5.33
C GLY A 11 -7.67 -4.57 4.31
N ALA A 12 -7.81 -5.91 4.30
CA ALA A 12 -7.17 -6.76 3.29
C ALA A 12 -7.81 -6.67 1.89
N ALA A 13 -9.08 -6.27 1.79
CA ALA A 13 -9.74 -5.93 0.54
C ALA A 13 -9.48 -4.46 0.15
N ILE A 14 -9.65 -3.56 1.12
CA ILE A 14 -9.58 -2.10 0.89
C ILE A 14 -8.17 -1.65 0.53
N TYR A 15 -7.16 -2.02 1.31
CA TYR A 15 -5.82 -1.45 1.16
C TYR A 15 -5.15 -1.81 -0.18
N PRO A 16 -5.21 -3.06 -0.67
CA PRO A 16 -4.66 -3.38 -1.99
C PRO A 16 -5.40 -2.70 -3.15
N ALA A 17 -6.73 -2.50 -3.03
CA ALA A 17 -7.52 -1.80 -4.03
C ALA A 17 -7.20 -0.29 -4.07
N LEU A 18 -6.92 0.31 -2.91
CA LEU A 18 -6.76 1.75 -2.77
C LEU A 18 -5.33 2.26 -3.04
N LEU A 19 -4.31 1.44 -2.82
CA LEU A 19 -2.91 1.89 -2.85
C LEU A 19 -2.49 2.50 -4.19
N GLU A 20 -2.74 1.79 -5.29
CA GLU A 20 -2.31 2.25 -6.60
C GLU A 20 -3.08 3.51 -7.03
N PRO A 21 -4.42 3.58 -6.92
CA PRO A 21 -5.16 4.82 -7.20
C PRO A 21 -4.69 6.04 -6.41
N LEU A 22 -4.30 5.88 -5.14
CA LEU A 22 -3.73 6.98 -4.35
C LEU A 22 -2.37 7.43 -4.89
N TYR A 23 -1.53 6.49 -5.32
CA TYR A 23 -0.22 6.81 -5.89
C TYR A 23 -0.35 7.48 -7.24
N GLU A 24 -1.23 6.99 -8.10
CA GLU A 24 -1.54 7.61 -9.39
C GLU A 24 -2.05 9.05 -9.18
N ALA A 25 -3.05 9.23 -8.32
CA ALA A 25 -3.60 10.55 -8.00
C ALA A 25 -2.53 11.54 -7.45
N ALA A 26 -1.61 11.06 -6.62
CA ALA A 26 -0.57 11.88 -6.01
C ALA A 26 0.63 12.14 -6.92
N LEU A 27 1.04 11.15 -7.72
CA LEU A 27 2.35 11.15 -8.38
C LEU A 27 2.25 11.33 -9.89
N ASP A 28 1.22 10.82 -10.55
CA ASP A 28 1.13 10.84 -12.02
C ASP A 28 1.21 12.23 -12.65
N PRO A 29 0.62 13.30 -12.07
CA PRO A 29 0.72 14.63 -12.66
C PRO A 29 2.16 15.10 -12.90
N VAL A 30 3.13 14.58 -12.15
CA VAL A 30 4.55 14.97 -12.23
C VAL A 30 5.44 13.80 -12.66
N LEU A 31 5.25 12.62 -12.09
CA LEU A 31 6.06 11.42 -12.37
C LEU A 31 5.55 10.57 -13.52
N GLY A 32 4.25 10.62 -13.85
CA GLY A 32 3.64 9.80 -14.91
C GLY A 32 4.41 9.90 -16.23
N PRO A 33 4.63 11.11 -16.79
CA PRO A 33 5.39 11.28 -18.03
C PRO A 33 6.83 10.74 -17.96
N VAL A 34 7.44 10.77 -16.77
CA VAL A 34 8.83 10.32 -16.54
C VAL A 34 8.90 8.80 -16.49
N VAL A 35 7.93 8.15 -15.83
CA VAL A 35 7.79 6.69 -15.79
C VAL A 35 7.42 6.15 -17.17
N GLU A 36 6.51 6.79 -17.89
CA GLU A 36 6.17 6.46 -19.28
C GLU A 36 7.38 6.56 -20.23
N ALA A 37 8.27 7.52 -19.98
CA ALA A 37 9.54 7.65 -20.69
C ALA A 37 10.58 6.57 -20.32
N GLY A 38 10.22 5.62 -19.46
CA GLY A 38 11.04 4.46 -19.10
C GLY A 38 12.00 4.71 -17.93
N VAL A 39 11.83 5.81 -17.18
CA VAL A 39 12.65 6.06 -15.99
C VAL A 39 12.16 5.22 -14.82
N SER A 40 13.06 4.43 -14.25
CA SER A 40 12.79 3.64 -13.05
C SER A 40 13.11 4.44 -11.78
N VAL A 41 12.21 4.40 -10.79
CA VAL A 41 12.43 4.93 -9.43
C VAL A 41 13.32 4.03 -8.55
N ARG A 42 13.99 3.03 -9.16
CA ARG A 42 15.08 2.20 -8.57
C ARG A 42 14.78 1.60 -7.20
N GLY A 43 13.54 1.17 -6.97
CA GLY A 43 13.13 0.48 -5.75
C GLY A 43 12.62 1.39 -4.62
N ILE A 44 12.49 2.69 -4.86
CA ILE A 44 11.70 3.56 -3.98
C ILE A 44 10.22 3.28 -4.27
N GLY A 45 9.48 2.76 -3.29
CA GLY A 45 8.05 2.50 -3.43
C GLY A 45 7.25 3.80 -3.41
N GLY A 46 6.11 3.84 -4.12
CA GLY A 46 5.19 4.99 -4.16
C GLY A 46 4.84 5.52 -2.77
N ALA A 47 4.62 4.63 -1.80
CA ALA A 47 4.36 4.96 -0.39
C ALA A 47 5.39 5.93 0.20
N SER A 48 6.68 5.69 -0.06
CA SER A 48 7.76 6.48 0.50
C SER A 48 7.86 7.86 -0.15
N ILE A 49 7.51 7.97 -1.44
CA ILE A 49 7.47 9.25 -2.14
C ILE A 49 6.27 10.05 -1.64
N VAL A 50 5.07 9.45 -1.65
CA VAL A 50 3.83 10.10 -1.20
C VAL A 50 3.90 10.53 0.25
N ASP A 51 4.38 9.68 1.18
CA ASP A 51 4.51 10.05 2.60
C ASP A 51 5.38 11.31 2.78
N LYS A 52 6.57 11.33 2.15
CA LYS A 52 7.50 12.44 2.28
C LYS A 52 6.98 13.72 1.63
N ASP A 53 6.36 13.59 0.46
CA ASP A 53 5.75 14.69 -0.28
C ASP A 53 4.59 15.32 0.52
N LEU A 54 3.66 14.50 1.04
CA LEU A 54 2.54 14.97 1.84
C LEU A 54 2.97 15.67 3.12
N ARG A 55 3.96 15.13 3.85
CA ARG A 55 4.52 15.82 5.04
C ARG A 55 5.07 17.20 4.68
N THR A 56 5.78 17.28 3.55
CA THR A 56 6.32 18.57 3.05
C THR A 56 5.18 19.53 2.69
N LEU A 57 4.14 19.04 1.99
CA LEU A 57 2.98 19.81 1.57
C LEU A 57 2.11 20.30 2.74
N LEU A 58 2.03 19.52 3.82
CA LEU A 58 1.34 19.87 5.06
C LEU A 58 2.13 20.83 5.95
N GLY A 59 3.38 21.14 5.58
CA GLY A 59 4.24 22.10 6.28
C GLY A 59 5.07 21.50 7.41
N ASP A 60 5.21 20.18 7.47
CA ASP A 60 6.10 19.53 8.42
C ASP A 60 7.58 19.84 8.11
N ASP A 61 8.42 19.84 9.15
CA ASP A 61 9.88 19.93 8.97
C ASP A 61 10.43 18.57 8.50
N VAL A 62 10.79 18.49 7.22
CA VAL A 62 11.25 17.25 6.58
C VAL A 62 12.73 17.37 6.22
N GLU A 63 13.57 16.46 6.74
CA GLU A 63 14.97 16.42 6.36
C GLU A 63 15.15 16.06 4.88
N GLY A 64 15.83 16.96 4.15
CA GLY A 64 16.08 16.87 2.72
C GLY A 64 14.78 16.76 1.92
N PRO A 65 13.90 17.77 1.92
CA PRO A 65 12.63 17.71 1.18
C PRO A 65 12.91 17.50 -0.32
N PHE A 66 11.94 16.97 -1.05
CA PHE A 66 12.09 16.86 -2.50
C PHE A 66 12.22 18.26 -3.12
N SER A 67 12.95 18.34 -4.22
CA SER A 67 13.14 19.60 -4.96
C SER A 67 11.88 20.04 -5.72
N VAL A 68 10.91 19.15 -5.84
CA VAL A 68 9.60 19.35 -6.45
C VAL A 68 8.54 18.71 -5.57
N GLN A 69 7.34 19.27 -5.60
CA GLN A 69 6.14 18.72 -4.97
C GLN A 69 5.38 17.92 -6.01
N TYR A 70 4.95 16.72 -5.64
CA TYR A 70 4.28 15.79 -6.55
C TYR A 70 2.76 15.97 -6.48
N CYS A 71 2.17 15.78 -5.30
CA CYS A 71 0.73 15.82 -5.10
C CYS A 71 0.18 17.22 -5.30
N GLY A 72 -0.89 17.34 -6.11
CA GLY A 72 -1.50 18.62 -6.47
C GLY A 72 -0.51 19.62 -7.08
N THR A 73 0.67 19.17 -7.54
CA THR A 73 1.79 20.05 -7.95
C THR A 73 2.18 21.09 -6.88
N GLY A 74 2.02 20.76 -5.60
CA GLY A 74 2.28 21.66 -4.47
C GLY A 74 1.08 22.48 -3.98
N ASP A 75 -0.09 22.29 -4.58
CA ASP A 75 -1.36 22.83 -4.08
C ASP A 75 -2.04 21.82 -3.15
N LEU A 76 -2.21 22.22 -1.88
CA LEU A 76 -2.76 21.34 -0.84
C LEU A 76 -4.25 21.00 -1.06
N ASP A 77 -5.04 21.92 -1.59
CA ASP A 77 -6.47 21.69 -1.80
C ASP A 77 -6.66 20.81 -3.04
N ALA A 78 -5.92 21.05 -4.12
CA ALA A 78 -5.92 20.18 -5.29
C ALA A 78 -5.45 18.75 -4.96
N CYS A 79 -4.39 18.62 -4.16
CA CYS A 79 -3.91 17.32 -3.68
C CYS A 79 -4.99 16.60 -2.86
N ARG A 80 -5.64 17.31 -1.94
CA ARG A 80 -6.71 16.76 -1.11
C ARG A 80 -7.88 16.27 -1.95
N ASP A 81 -8.33 17.07 -2.91
CA ASP A 81 -9.46 16.72 -3.76
C ASP A 81 -9.18 15.47 -4.59
N ALA A 82 -7.99 15.38 -5.21
CA ALA A 82 -7.58 14.21 -5.99
C ALA A 82 -7.51 12.93 -5.14
N LEU A 83 -6.95 13.00 -3.94
CA LEU A 83 -6.87 11.83 -3.04
C LEU A 83 -8.27 11.38 -2.57
N TRP A 84 -9.17 12.32 -2.26
CA TRP A 84 -10.54 11.97 -1.86
C TRP A 84 -11.36 11.43 -3.02
N GLU A 85 -11.16 11.91 -4.24
CA GLU A 85 -11.79 11.35 -5.44
C GLU A 85 -11.35 9.89 -5.67
N ALA A 86 -10.07 9.58 -5.50
CA ALA A 86 -9.56 8.21 -5.57
C ALA A 86 -10.18 7.32 -4.48
N VAL A 87 -10.27 7.81 -3.24
CA VAL A 87 -10.92 7.08 -2.13
C VAL A 87 -12.39 6.81 -2.42
N ALA A 88 -13.14 7.83 -2.88
CA ALA A 88 -14.56 7.70 -3.19
C ALA A 88 -14.81 6.68 -4.31
N THR A 89 -14.02 6.76 -5.38
CA THR A 89 -14.11 5.84 -6.52
C THR A 89 -13.90 4.39 -6.08
N VAL A 90 -12.81 4.11 -5.34
CA VAL A 90 -12.51 2.76 -4.86
C VAL A 90 -13.56 2.26 -3.86
N ALA A 91 -14.09 3.14 -3.01
CA ALA A 91 -15.15 2.80 -2.08
C ALA A 91 -16.45 2.39 -2.81
N ASP A 92 -16.83 3.13 -3.85
CA ASP A 92 -18.00 2.82 -4.67
C ASP A 92 -17.83 1.48 -5.42
N GLU A 93 -16.63 1.22 -5.95
CA GLU A 93 -16.31 -0.05 -6.62
C GLU A 93 -16.38 -1.24 -5.66
N LEU A 94 -15.79 -1.13 -4.47
CA LEU A 94 -15.86 -2.19 -3.45
C LEU A 94 -17.28 -2.38 -2.92
N ALA A 95 -18.05 -1.31 -2.74
CA ALA A 95 -19.45 -1.41 -2.33
C ALA A 95 -20.31 -2.10 -3.41
N ALA A 96 -20.02 -1.87 -4.69
CA ALA A 96 -20.70 -2.59 -5.78
C ALA A 96 -20.38 -4.09 -5.79
N GLU A 97 -19.19 -4.50 -5.34
CA GLU A 97 -18.76 -5.90 -5.27
C GLU A 97 -19.26 -6.61 -4.00
N TYR A 98 -19.08 -5.99 -2.83
CA TYR A 98 -19.30 -6.62 -1.53
C TYR A 98 -20.57 -6.14 -0.79
N GLY A 99 -21.25 -5.10 -1.30
CA GLY A 99 -22.40 -4.46 -0.66
C GLY A 99 -22.02 -3.36 0.33
N ASP A 100 -23.01 -2.72 0.96
CA ASP A 100 -22.80 -1.52 1.78
C ASP A 100 -22.14 -1.78 3.16
N ASP A 101 -22.17 -3.03 3.64
CA ASP A 101 -21.58 -3.38 4.94
C ASP A 101 -20.08 -3.66 4.81
N THR A 102 -19.27 -2.64 5.06
CA THR A 102 -17.80 -2.74 5.00
C THR A 102 -17.21 -3.80 5.93
N SER A 103 -17.91 -4.19 7.01
CA SER A 103 -17.40 -5.22 7.91
C SER A 103 -17.41 -6.62 7.28
N ALA A 104 -18.19 -6.80 6.21
CA ALA A 104 -18.31 -8.04 5.47
C ALA A 104 -17.38 -8.15 4.25
N TRP A 105 -16.56 -7.13 3.97
CA TRP A 105 -15.64 -7.10 2.81
C TRP A 105 -14.40 -7.96 3.07
N LEU A 106 -14.61 -9.25 3.33
CA LEU A 106 -13.55 -10.20 3.65
C LEU A 106 -13.10 -10.92 2.38
N VAL A 107 -11.80 -11.18 2.31
CA VAL A 107 -11.16 -11.83 1.15
C VAL A 107 -10.24 -12.94 1.62
N GLU A 108 -10.08 -13.97 0.79
CA GLU A 108 -9.26 -15.13 1.11
C GLU A 108 -7.83 -14.72 1.49
N GLY A 109 -7.36 -15.23 2.63
CA GLY A 109 -6.02 -15.00 3.12
C GLY A 109 -4.98 -15.53 2.13
N ARG A 110 -4.07 -14.67 1.65
CA ARG A 110 -3.02 -15.08 0.71
C ARG A 110 -2.24 -16.29 1.23
N ARG A 111 -1.96 -17.25 0.34
CA ARG A 111 -1.13 -18.42 0.64
C ARG A 111 0.28 -18.26 0.04
N SER A 112 1.26 -18.91 0.64
CA SER A 112 2.65 -18.95 0.18
C SER A 112 3.14 -20.37 0.13
N MET A 113 4.00 -20.64 -0.85
CA MET A 113 4.58 -21.94 -1.13
C MET A 113 6.10 -21.81 -1.27
N PHE A 114 6.81 -22.92 -1.14
CA PHE A 114 8.27 -22.94 -1.28
C PHE A 114 8.67 -23.15 -2.74
N THR A 115 9.30 -22.15 -3.36
CA THR A 115 9.91 -22.28 -4.69
C THR A 115 11.07 -23.30 -4.66
N PRO A 116 11.19 -24.25 -5.61
CA PRO A 116 10.46 -24.34 -6.89
C PRO A 116 9.23 -25.27 -6.89
N GLY A 117 8.60 -25.53 -5.74
CA GLY A 117 7.37 -26.35 -5.65
C GLY A 117 7.62 -27.84 -5.36
N LEU A 118 8.74 -28.17 -4.71
CA LEU A 118 9.07 -29.55 -4.35
C LEU A 118 8.39 -30.02 -3.05
N ILE A 119 7.83 -29.10 -2.29
CA ILE A 119 7.07 -29.35 -1.07
C ILE A 119 5.60 -29.06 -1.42
N PRO A 120 4.68 -30.01 -1.25
CA PRO A 120 3.27 -29.85 -1.65
C PRO A 120 2.48 -28.96 -0.68
N ASP A 121 2.99 -28.77 0.54
CA ASP A 121 2.35 -27.95 1.57
C ASP A 121 2.54 -26.45 1.28
N ASP A 122 1.49 -25.69 1.56
CA ASP A 122 1.48 -24.24 1.58
C ASP A 122 1.02 -23.73 2.97
N PHE A 123 1.14 -22.43 3.18
CA PHE A 123 0.78 -21.81 4.45
C PHE A 123 0.29 -20.39 4.24
N ARG A 124 -0.33 -19.79 5.26
CA ARG A 124 -0.75 -18.39 5.22
C ARG A 124 0.46 -17.48 5.02
N ALA A 125 0.39 -16.61 4.03
CA ALA A 125 1.46 -15.68 3.71
C ALA A 125 1.71 -14.73 4.88
N THR A 126 2.98 -14.53 5.20
CA THR A 126 3.41 -13.61 6.26
C THR A 126 4.61 -12.82 5.76
N ASN A 127 4.68 -11.54 6.12
CA ASN A 127 5.88 -10.73 5.93
C ASN A 127 6.89 -11.06 7.04
N ARG A 128 7.46 -12.27 6.98
CA ARG A 128 8.45 -12.79 7.94
C ARG A 128 9.62 -13.40 7.17
N PRO A 129 10.85 -13.31 7.72
CA PRO A 129 12.02 -13.91 7.07
C PRO A 129 11.92 -15.44 7.06
N THR A 130 12.66 -16.06 6.16
CA THR A 130 12.72 -17.52 5.98
C THR A 130 13.10 -18.26 7.26
N PHE A 131 13.99 -17.68 8.07
CA PHE A 131 14.35 -18.21 9.38
C PHE A 131 14.29 -17.10 10.43
N GLN A 132 13.96 -17.49 11.65
CA GLN A 132 13.97 -16.61 12.82
C GLN A 132 14.68 -17.35 13.95
N GLN A 133 15.54 -16.64 14.67
CA GLN A 133 16.25 -17.17 15.84
C GLN A 133 15.91 -16.30 17.03
N VAL A 134 15.52 -16.94 18.14
CA VAL A 134 15.37 -16.30 19.45
C VAL A 134 16.42 -16.95 20.33
N ILE A 135 17.44 -16.19 20.72
CA ILE A 135 18.59 -16.68 21.49
C ILE A 135 18.58 -15.96 22.84
N GLU A 136 18.55 -16.74 23.91
CA GLU A 136 18.75 -16.26 25.27
C GLU A 136 20.10 -16.78 25.78
N PHE A 137 20.92 -15.90 26.34
CA PHE A 137 22.14 -16.28 27.03
C PHE A 137 21.83 -16.41 28.52
N ALA A 138 21.90 -17.63 29.06
CA ALA A 138 21.78 -17.84 30.50
C ALA A 138 23.00 -17.25 31.22
N ASN A 139 22.76 -16.57 32.34
CA ASN A 139 23.84 -16.16 33.24
C ASN A 139 24.36 -17.39 34.00
N ASN A 140 25.67 -17.61 33.97
CA ASN A 140 26.37 -18.54 34.88
C ASN A 140 26.74 -17.82 36.17
#